data_AF-A0A2N2X613-F1
#
_entry.id   AF-A0A2N2X613-F1
#
_cell.length_a   1.000
_cell.length_b   1.000
_cell.length_c   1.000
_cell.angle_alpha   90.00
_cell.angle_beta   90.00
_cell.angle_gamma   90.00
#
_symmetry.space_group_name_H-M   'P 1'
#
loop_
_entity.id
_entity.type
_entity.pdbx_description
1 polymer ?
#
loop_
_entity_poly.entity_id
_entity_poly.type
_entity_poly.pdbx_seq_one_letter_code
_entity_poly.pdbx_strand_id
1 'polypeptide(L)'
;MAKKNKVIDLFRGKNVIKNTTEISYSKLLEQFLVPFENDFPEDFYIDDIFEFAITAWNFGNMSIIVPKNEFKKIMDLAAKDVDHYPLLRKLIDYKAAKFPTFSRFITDFEITEKNGEDILTVVTQEAEDYLSEMASSFDDDYTSNEYTAEDFEENYIDRSAIVVKPLKPFADWLFNLYPEDGYPEFMESSIYLVNDEIDDLEAWLKKKFDKFFMFELENWHTFKKEWPQKRNYKMFKQWFQVELSTMVFDMEKKPVSKSQELF
;
A
#
# COMPACT_ATOMS: atom_id res chain seq x y z
N MET A 1 2.70 -30.79 -36.14
CA MET A 1 2.71 -29.45 -36.74
C MET A 1 3.64 -28.59 -35.91
N ALA A 2 4.80 -28.20 -36.48
CA ALA A 2 5.77 -27.36 -35.79
C ALA A 2 5.25 -25.92 -35.74
N LYS A 3 5.15 -25.33 -34.55
CA LYS A 3 4.97 -23.89 -34.39
C LYS A 3 6.27 -23.23 -34.85
N LYS A 4 6.20 -22.46 -35.93
CA LYS A 4 7.31 -21.61 -36.38
C LYS A 4 7.46 -20.47 -35.37
N ASN A 5 8.56 -20.45 -34.63
CA ASN A 5 8.98 -19.27 -33.87
C ASN A 5 9.11 -18.11 -34.85
N LYS A 6 8.23 -17.11 -34.71
CA LYS A 6 8.41 -15.80 -35.35
C LYS A 6 9.42 -15.03 -34.50
N VAL A 7 10.69 -15.17 -34.84
CA VAL A 7 11.69 -14.16 -34.45
C VAL A 7 11.24 -12.88 -35.17
N ILE A 8 10.65 -11.94 -34.41
CA ILE A 8 10.35 -10.60 -34.91
C ILE A 8 11.71 -9.89 -34.98
N ASP A 9 12.07 -9.47 -36.17
CA ASP A 9 13.28 -8.69 -36.41
C ASP A 9 13.03 -7.27 -35.90
N LEU A 10 13.30 -7.06 -34.60
CA LEU A 10 13.01 -5.83 -33.84
C LEU A 10 13.75 -4.59 -34.40
N PHE A 11 14.73 -4.78 -35.28
CA PHE A 11 15.64 -3.73 -35.74
C PHE A 11 15.67 -3.55 -37.26
N ARG A 12 14.66 -4.05 -37.98
CA ARG A 12 14.54 -3.81 -39.43
C ARG A 12 14.25 -2.32 -39.72
N GLY A 13 15.33 -1.61 -40.07
CA GLY A 13 15.26 -0.46 -40.97
C GLY A 13 15.33 0.94 -40.38
N LYS A 14 15.81 1.16 -39.14
CA LYS A 14 15.71 2.50 -38.54
C LYS A 14 16.72 3.52 -39.09
N ASN A 15 16.25 4.41 -39.97
CA ASN A 15 16.92 5.68 -40.24
C ASN A 15 16.61 6.67 -39.12
N VAL A 16 17.65 7.04 -38.38
CA VAL A 16 17.49 7.82 -37.16
C VAL A 16 17.38 9.32 -37.43
N ILE A 17 16.38 9.95 -36.81
CA ILE A 17 16.26 11.41 -36.77
C ILE A 17 16.25 11.88 -35.31
N LYS A 18 16.98 12.97 -35.09
CA LYS A 18 17.53 13.46 -33.82
C LYS A 18 16.47 13.94 -32.81
N ASN A 19 16.71 13.64 -31.53
CA ASN A 19 16.48 14.63 -30.47
C ASN A 19 17.76 15.41 -30.21
N THR A 20 17.58 16.72 -30.01
CA THR A 20 18.58 17.78 -29.93
C THR A 20 19.56 17.60 -28.78
N THR A 21 20.72 17.02 -29.08
CA THR A 21 22.06 17.10 -28.45
C THR A 21 22.93 16.08 -29.21
N GLU A 22 24.26 16.13 -29.13
CA GLU A 22 25.14 15.25 -29.95
C GLU A 22 24.95 13.73 -29.73
N ILE A 23 24.18 13.33 -28.70
CA ILE A 23 23.98 11.94 -28.27
C ILE A 23 22.48 11.62 -28.25
N SER A 24 22.07 10.55 -28.95
CA SER A 24 20.67 10.09 -28.97
C SER A 24 20.49 8.87 -28.06
N TYR A 25 19.78 9.05 -26.95
CA TYR A 25 19.50 7.94 -26.02
C TYR A 25 18.59 6.87 -26.63
N SER A 26 17.71 7.21 -27.58
CA SER A 26 16.98 6.21 -28.37
C SER A 26 17.93 5.25 -29.09
N LYS A 27 18.96 5.78 -29.79
CA LYS A 27 19.97 4.92 -30.45
C LYS A 27 20.77 4.10 -29.46
N LEU A 28 21.10 4.69 -28.32
CA LEU A 28 21.87 3.99 -27.29
C LEU A 28 21.07 2.82 -26.72
N LEU A 29 19.78 3.02 -26.47
CA LEU A 29 18.89 1.97 -25.97
C LEU A 29 18.72 0.84 -27.01
N GLU A 30 18.60 1.19 -28.29
CA GLU A 30 18.59 0.19 -29.37
C GLU A 30 19.91 -0.60 -29.42
N GLN A 31 21.06 0.07 -29.38
CA GLN A 31 22.37 -0.61 -29.34
C GLN A 31 22.58 -1.47 -28.09
N PHE A 32 22.03 -1.03 -26.97
CA PHE A 32 22.06 -1.75 -25.70
C PHE A 32 21.32 -3.09 -25.78
N LEU A 33 20.25 -3.16 -26.58
CA LEU A 33 19.39 -4.33 -26.75
C LEU A 33 19.93 -5.37 -27.73
N VAL A 34 20.74 -4.98 -28.73
CA VAL A 34 21.26 -5.88 -29.79
C VAL A 34 21.85 -7.20 -29.28
N PRO A 35 22.61 -7.26 -28.17
CA PRO A 35 23.15 -8.54 -27.68
C PRO A 35 22.10 -9.48 -27.08
N PHE A 36 20.90 -8.99 -26.77
CA PHE A 36 19.87 -9.67 -25.99
C PHE A 36 18.60 -9.97 -26.79
N GLU A 37 18.59 -9.73 -28.11
CA GLU A 37 17.39 -9.87 -28.96
C GLU A 37 16.69 -11.23 -28.84
N ASN A 38 17.47 -12.28 -28.58
CA ASN A 38 16.98 -13.66 -28.45
C ASN A 38 16.84 -14.11 -26.99
N ASP A 39 17.16 -13.25 -26.02
CA ASP A 39 17.09 -13.56 -24.59
C ASP A 39 15.74 -13.16 -23.97
N PHE A 40 14.95 -12.32 -24.65
CA PHE A 40 13.63 -11.88 -24.16
C PHE A 40 12.58 -12.99 -24.24
N PRO A 41 11.62 -13.02 -23.30
CA PRO A 41 10.49 -13.95 -23.34
C PRO A 41 9.66 -13.82 -24.63
N GLU A 42 9.11 -14.94 -25.11
CA GLU A 42 8.33 -14.96 -26.37
C GLU A 42 7.00 -14.18 -26.26
N ASP A 43 6.51 -13.95 -25.05
CA ASP A 43 5.29 -13.22 -24.73
C ASP A 43 5.50 -11.71 -24.54
N PHE A 44 6.75 -11.23 -24.56
CA PHE A 44 7.03 -9.79 -24.53
C PHE A 44 6.71 -9.15 -25.88
N TYR A 45 5.89 -8.11 -25.86
CA TYR A 45 5.70 -7.19 -26.96
C TYR A 45 6.81 -6.12 -26.97
N ILE A 46 6.84 -5.31 -28.03
CA ILE A 46 7.89 -4.31 -28.21
C ILE A 46 7.95 -3.31 -27.05
N ASP A 47 6.79 -2.92 -26.51
CA ASP A 47 6.69 -2.00 -25.38
C ASP A 47 7.27 -2.65 -24.11
N ASP A 48 6.93 -3.91 -23.83
CA ASP A 48 7.48 -4.67 -22.69
C ASP A 48 9.01 -4.75 -22.76
N ILE A 49 9.57 -4.97 -23.96
CA ILE A 49 11.02 -5.02 -24.17
C ILE A 49 11.67 -3.66 -23.83
N PHE A 50 11.07 -2.56 -24.27
CA PHE A 50 11.62 -1.23 -24.00
C PHE A 50 11.45 -0.83 -22.54
N GLU A 51 10.31 -1.10 -21.91
CA GLU A 51 10.10 -0.89 -20.46
C GLU A 51 11.13 -1.66 -19.63
N PHE A 52 11.34 -2.94 -19.96
CA PHE A 52 12.32 -3.79 -19.29
C PHE A 52 13.74 -3.29 -19.50
N ALA A 53 14.09 -2.87 -20.71
CA ALA A 53 15.40 -2.35 -21.04
C ALA A 53 15.68 -0.99 -20.38
N ILE A 54 14.68 -0.11 -20.30
CA ILE A 54 14.77 1.18 -19.59
C ILE A 54 14.99 0.94 -18.10
N THR A 55 14.26 0.00 -17.50
CA THR A 55 14.44 -0.41 -16.12
C THR A 55 15.88 -0.90 -15.88
N ALA A 56 16.37 -1.79 -16.73
CA ALA A 56 17.75 -2.28 -16.65
C ALA A 56 18.79 -1.17 -16.88
N TRP A 57 18.51 -0.24 -17.79
CA TRP A 57 19.37 0.90 -18.05
C TRP A 57 19.48 1.77 -16.81
N ASN A 58 18.36 2.16 -16.21
CA ASN A 58 18.31 3.00 -15.02
C ASN A 58 19.00 2.33 -13.83
N PHE A 59 18.74 1.04 -13.58
CA PHE A 59 19.50 0.29 -12.55
C PHE A 59 21.00 0.21 -12.85
N GLY A 60 21.38 0.10 -14.11
CA GLY A 60 22.79 0.19 -14.53
C GLY A 60 23.44 1.52 -14.16
N ASN A 61 22.71 2.65 -14.27
CA ASN A 61 23.21 3.95 -13.79
C ASN A 61 23.33 3.96 -12.27
N MET A 62 22.28 3.49 -11.58
CA MET A 62 22.27 3.41 -10.12
C MET A 62 23.43 2.59 -9.57
N SER A 63 23.79 1.48 -10.24
CA SER A 63 24.89 0.61 -9.82
C SER A 63 26.26 1.32 -9.76
N ILE A 64 26.42 2.44 -10.48
CA ILE A 64 27.65 3.24 -10.55
C ILE A 64 27.63 4.36 -9.51
N ILE A 65 26.47 5.00 -9.29
CA ILE A 65 26.35 6.22 -8.47
C ILE A 65 25.94 5.93 -7.01
N VAL A 66 25.17 4.87 -6.76
CA VAL A 66 24.67 4.49 -5.44
C VAL A 66 25.72 3.66 -4.68
N PRO A 67 25.92 3.87 -3.38
CA PRO A 67 26.79 3.02 -2.56
C PRO A 67 26.45 1.53 -2.71
N LYS A 68 27.48 0.68 -2.86
CA LYS A 68 27.31 -0.75 -3.19
C LYS A 68 26.40 -1.51 -2.22
N ASN A 69 26.45 -1.17 -0.94
CA ASN A 69 25.61 -1.75 0.11
C ASN A 69 24.13 -1.37 -0.06
N GLU A 70 23.85 -0.13 -0.44
CA GLU A 70 22.49 0.35 -0.71
C GLU A 70 21.97 -0.21 -2.03
N PHE A 71 22.78 -0.19 -3.09
CA PHE A 71 22.42 -0.80 -4.36
C PHE A 71 22.14 -2.30 -4.21
N LYS A 72 22.87 -3.00 -3.34
CA LYS A 72 22.57 -4.40 -3.02
C LYS A 72 21.16 -4.56 -2.44
N LYS A 73 20.75 -3.71 -1.49
CA LYS A 73 19.39 -3.76 -0.91
C LYS A 73 18.32 -3.56 -1.98
N ILE A 74 18.53 -2.60 -2.88
CA ILE A 74 17.62 -2.33 -4.02
C ILE A 74 17.51 -3.58 -4.91
N MET A 75 18.64 -4.22 -5.21
CA MET A 75 18.64 -5.44 -6.02
C MET A 75 18.04 -6.65 -5.30
N ASP A 76 18.15 -6.74 -3.97
CA ASP A 76 17.52 -7.78 -3.15
C ASP A 76 16.00 -7.63 -3.13
N LEU A 77 15.47 -6.39 -3.18
CA LEU A 77 14.04 -6.11 -3.37
C LEU A 77 13.58 -6.46 -4.78
N ALA A 78 14.29 -5.98 -5.81
CA ALA A 78 13.97 -6.29 -7.21
C ALA A 78 13.97 -7.80 -7.50
N ALA A 79 14.78 -8.59 -6.79
CA ALA A 79 14.81 -10.05 -6.92
C ALA A 79 13.52 -10.75 -6.47
N LYS A 80 12.70 -10.09 -5.64
CA LYS A 80 11.43 -10.62 -5.15
C LYS A 80 10.26 -10.30 -6.08
N ASP A 81 10.31 -9.14 -6.72
CA ASP A 81 9.14 -8.56 -7.41
C ASP A 81 9.27 -8.55 -8.94
N VAL A 82 10.50 -8.57 -9.49
CA VAL A 82 10.70 -8.47 -10.93
C VAL A 82 10.76 -9.85 -11.58
N ASP A 83 9.83 -10.11 -12.50
CA ASP A 83 9.87 -11.27 -13.38
C ASP A 83 11.12 -11.25 -14.27
N HIS A 84 11.60 -12.44 -14.66
CA HIS A 84 12.81 -12.59 -15.47
C HIS A 84 14.07 -11.91 -14.87
N TYR A 85 14.15 -11.81 -13.54
CA TYR A 85 15.29 -11.20 -12.82
C TYR A 85 16.70 -11.60 -13.33
N PRO A 86 16.98 -12.86 -13.70
CA PRO A 86 18.29 -13.21 -14.27
C PRO A 86 18.62 -12.46 -15.57
N LEU A 87 17.62 -12.18 -16.41
CA LEU A 87 17.78 -11.36 -17.61
C LEU A 87 18.01 -9.91 -17.24
N LEU A 88 17.21 -9.36 -16.31
CA LEU A 88 17.38 -8.00 -15.80
C LEU A 88 18.82 -7.78 -15.31
N ARG A 89 19.35 -8.72 -14.52
CA ARG A 89 20.73 -8.64 -14.00
C ARG A 89 21.77 -8.60 -15.11
N LYS A 90 21.63 -9.41 -16.16
CA LYS A 90 22.54 -9.40 -17.32
C LYS A 90 22.54 -8.04 -18.01
N LEU A 91 21.36 -7.45 -18.23
CA LEU A 91 21.23 -6.15 -18.87
C LEU A 91 21.84 -5.04 -18.01
N ILE A 92 21.61 -5.06 -16.69
CA ILE A 92 22.21 -4.10 -15.74
C ILE A 92 23.74 -4.16 -15.80
N ASP A 93 24.31 -5.37 -15.71
CA ASP A 93 25.76 -5.57 -15.73
C ASP A 93 26.34 -5.16 -17.09
N TYR A 94 25.64 -5.44 -18.20
CA TYR A 94 26.05 -5.03 -19.53
C TYR A 94 26.00 -3.52 -19.73
N LYS A 95 24.96 -2.84 -19.23
CA LYS A 95 24.88 -1.38 -19.21
C LYS A 95 26.11 -0.84 -18.51
N ALA A 96 26.32 -1.22 -17.26
CA ALA A 96 27.40 -0.69 -16.43
C ALA A 96 28.79 -0.90 -17.07
N ALA A 97 28.98 -2.02 -17.78
CA ALA A 97 30.23 -2.34 -18.44
C ALA A 97 30.45 -1.64 -19.79
N LYS A 98 29.40 -1.46 -20.62
CA LYS A 98 29.54 -0.99 -22.01
C LYS A 98 29.10 0.45 -22.24
N PHE A 99 28.25 0.99 -21.36
CA PHE A 99 27.71 2.34 -21.43
C PHE A 99 27.99 3.17 -20.16
N PRO A 100 29.19 3.10 -19.53
CA PRO A 100 29.43 3.71 -18.21
C PRO A 100 29.38 5.24 -18.22
N THR A 101 29.59 5.88 -19.37
CA THR A 101 29.60 7.35 -19.51
C THR A 101 28.22 7.94 -19.81
N PHE A 102 27.21 7.11 -20.06
CA PHE A 102 25.85 7.56 -20.41
C PHE A 102 24.96 7.52 -19.17
N SER A 103 25.09 8.55 -18.34
CA SER A 103 24.54 8.62 -16.98
C SER A 103 23.09 9.10 -16.89
N ARG A 104 22.46 9.54 -17.98
CA ARG A 104 21.07 10.02 -17.93
C ARG A 104 20.11 8.85 -17.74
N PHE A 105 19.06 9.12 -16.98
CA PHE A 105 17.96 8.20 -16.75
C PHE A 105 16.90 8.40 -17.82
N ILE A 106 16.29 7.31 -18.28
CA ILE A 106 15.17 7.35 -19.21
C ILE A 106 13.89 7.24 -18.39
N THR A 107 13.00 8.21 -18.52
CA THR A 107 11.75 8.27 -17.73
C THR A 107 10.50 7.99 -18.53
N ASP A 108 10.57 8.17 -19.85
CA ASP A 108 9.44 7.91 -20.73
C ASP A 108 9.95 7.54 -22.13
N PHE A 109 9.11 6.86 -22.90
CA PHE A 109 9.39 6.54 -24.30
C PHE A 109 8.11 6.55 -25.14
N GLU A 110 8.28 6.80 -26.42
CA GLU A 110 7.21 6.76 -27.40
C GLU A 110 7.71 6.03 -28.65
N ILE A 111 6.88 5.14 -29.20
CA ILE A 111 7.14 4.51 -30.50
C ILE A 111 6.13 5.06 -31.49
N THR A 112 6.63 5.69 -32.55
CA THR A 112 5.79 6.26 -33.61
C THR A 112 6.13 5.63 -34.96
N GLU A 113 5.12 5.38 -35.79
CA GLU A 113 5.35 4.90 -37.16
C GLU A 113 5.55 6.09 -38.10
N LYS A 114 6.65 6.09 -38.85
CA LYS A 114 6.90 7.09 -39.90
C LYS A 114 7.44 6.40 -41.15
N ASN A 115 6.70 6.53 -42.25
CA ASN A 115 7.04 5.90 -43.53
C ASN A 115 7.18 4.35 -43.44
N GLY A 116 6.45 3.69 -42.54
CA GLY A 116 6.56 2.25 -42.32
C GLY A 116 7.77 1.82 -41.47
N GLU A 117 8.46 2.77 -40.85
CA GLU A 117 9.54 2.51 -39.89
C GLU A 117 9.09 2.93 -38.48
N ASP A 118 9.31 2.06 -37.50
CA ASP A 118 9.07 2.37 -36.09
C ASP A 118 10.21 3.24 -35.54
N ILE A 119 9.87 4.43 -35.05
CA ILE A 119 10.80 5.40 -34.49
C ILE A 119 10.62 5.45 -32.97
N LEU A 120 11.67 5.07 -32.25
CA LEU A 120 11.75 5.20 -30.80
C LEU A 120 12.19 6.62 -30.42
N THR A 121 11.41 7.28 -29.58
CA THR A 121 11.76 8.52 -28.89
C THR A 121 11.81 8.25 -27.39
N VAL A 122 12.79 8.83 -26.69
CA VAL A 122 12.91 8.70 -25.24
C VAL A 122 13.03 10.07 -24.58
N VAL A 123 12.46 10.19 -23.39
CA VAL A 123 12.64 11.33 -22.49
C VAL A 123 13.70 10.97 -21.46
N THR A 124 14.61 11.91 -21.18
CA THR A 124 15.70 11.67 -20.24
C THR A 124 15.91 12.81 -19.27
N GLN A 125 16.34 12.49 -18.06
CA GLN A 125 16.68 13.46 -17.03
C GLN A 125 18.04 13.18 -16.38
N GLU A 126 18.53 14.16 -15.62
CA GLU A 126 19.77 14.02 -14.87
C GLU A 126 19.61 13.03 -13.71
N ALA A 127 20.73 12.46 -13.26
CA ALA A 127 20.72 11.50 -12.17
C ALA A 127 20.21 12.09 -10.85
N GLU A 128 20.53 13.36 -10.57
CA GLU A 128 20.09 14.06 -9.36
C GLU A 128 18.56 14.21 -9.33
N ASP A 129 17.96 14.68 -10.44
CA ASP A 129 16.51 14.84 -10.57
C ASP A 129 15.79 13.49 -10.39
N TYR A 130 16.27 12.44 -11.07
CA TYR A 130 15.69 11.08 -10.96
C TYR A 130 15.77 10.50 -9.56
N LEU A 131 16.94 10.59 -8.91
CA LEU A 131 17.10 10.07 -7.56
C LEU A 131 16.28 10.87 -6.55
N SER A 132 16.13 12.19 -6.72
CA SER A 132 15.28 13.01 -5.87
C SER A 132 13.81 12.63 -6.01
N GLU A 133 13.31 12.46 -7.24
CA GLU A 133 11.94 12.01 -7.49
C GLU A 133 11.69 10.60 -6.93
N MET A 134 12.63 9.69 -7.16
CA MET A 134 12.58 8.34 -6.60
C MET A 134 12.57 8.37 -5.07
N ALA A 135 13.43 9.16 -4.42
CA ALA A 135 13.43 9.33 -2.97
C ALA A 135 12.11 9.92 -2.45
N SER A 136 11.53 10.90 -3.14
CA SER A 136 10.21 11.45 -2.77
C SER A 136 9.08 10.45 -2.97
N SER A 137 9.16 9.58 -3.98
CA SER A 137 8.20 8.49 -4.13
C SER A 137 8.31 7.45 -3.02
N PHE A 138 9.51 7.22 -2.47
CA PHE A 138 9.65 6.39 -1.27
C PHE A 138 9.07 7.06 -0.03
N ASP A 139 9.19 8.38 0.11
CA ASP A 139 8.56 9.13 1.21
C ASP A 139 7.03 9.05 1.16
N ASP A 140 6.43 9.02 -0.05
CA ASP A 140 4.98 8.83 -0.23
C ASP A 140 4.55 7.34 -0.22
N ASP A 141 5.46 6.40 -0.51
CA ASP A 141 5.22 4.94 -0.64
C ASP A 141 5.76 4.10 0.55
N TYR A 142 6.09 4.75 1.69
CA TYR A 142 6.20 4.12 3.02
C TYR A 142 4.83 3.58 3.53
N THR A 143 3.98 3.12 2.62
CA THR A 143 2.84 2.25 2.89
C THR A 143 3.04 0.84 2.35
N SER A 144 4.29 0.42 2.11
CA SER A 144 4.61 -1.00 1.94
C SER A 144 4.38 -1.73 3.28
N ASN A 145 3.35 -2.58 3.30
CA ASN A 145 2.74 -3.24 4.45
C ASN A 145 3.64 -4.32 5.12
N GLU A 146 4.68 -3.91 5.81
CA GLU A 146 5.27 -4.76 6.86
C GLU A 146 5.69 -3.87 8.05
N TYR A 147 4.69 -3.34 8.76
CA TYR A 147 4.92 -2.68 10.05
C TYR A 147 5.62 -3.67 10.99
N THR A 148 6.90 -3.43 11.29
CA THR A 148 7.57 -4.14 12.37
C THR A 148 7.13 -3.53 13.70
N ALA A 149 7.24 -4.28 14.80
CA ALA A 149 6.94 -3.76 16.13
C ALA A 149 7.86 -2.60 16.57
N GLU A 150 8.87 -2.27 15.77
CA GLU A 150 9.79 -1.14 15.99
C GLU A 150 9.33 0.13 15.24
N ASP A 151 8.40 0.00 14.27
CA ASP A 151 7.89 1.09 13.43
C ASP A 151 6.61 1.75 13.99
N PHE A 152 6.06 1.20 15.07
CA PHE A 152 4.84 1.73 15.68
C PHE A 152 5.21 2.77 16.73
N GLU A 153 5.13 4.04 16.35
CA GLU A 153 5.25 5.17 17.27
C GLU A 153 3.87 5.57 17.84
N GLU A 154 3.87 6.19 19.02
CA GLU A 154 2.67 6.72 19.66
C GLU A 154 1.97 7.70 18.72
N ASN A 155 0.78 7.36 18.22
CA ASN A 155 0.13 8.16 17.19
C ASN A 155 -1.40 8.01 17.18
N TYR A 156 -2.06 8.86 16.42
CA TYR A 156 -3.50 8.91 16.25
C TYR A 156 -4.05 7.60 15.67
N ILE A 157 -5.08 7.03 16.31
CA ILE A 157 -5.88 5.97 15.74
C ILE A 157 -6.93 6.61 14.83
N ASP A 158 -6.97 6.17 13.56
CA ASP A 158 -7.98 6.59 12.57
C ASP A 158 -9.39 6.03 12.88
N ARG A 159 -9.87 6.21 14.10
CA ARG A 159 -11.21 5.82 14.54
C ARG A 159 -11.70 6.80 15.59
N SER A 160 -13.00 7.04 15.58
CA SER A 160 -13.66 7.69 16.70
C SER A 160 -13.99 6.67 17.79
N ALA A 161 -13.97 7.10 19.04
CA ALA A 161 -14.38 6.30 20.19
C ALA A 161 -15.76 6.71 20.68
N ILE A 162 -16.69 5.76 20.74
CA ILE A 162 -17.97 5.88 21.43
C ILE A 162 -17.82 5.29 22.82
N VAL A 163 -17.93 6.13 23.85
CA VAL A 163 -17.91 5.71 25.24
C VAL A 163 -19.34 5.51 25.71
N VAL A 164 -19.67 4.30 26.14
CA VAL A 164 -20.99 3.93 26.65
C VAL A 164 -20.87 3.69 28.15
N LYS A 165 -21.44 4.58 28.95
CA LYS A 165 -21.43 4.51 30.40
C LYS A 165 -22.78 3.98 30.90
N PRO A 166 -22.82 2.81 31.55
CA PRO A 166 -24.04 2.30 32.16
C PRO A 166 -24.57 3.22 33.27
N LEU A 167 -25.88 3.41 33.30
CA LEU A 167 -26.61 4.17 34.31
C LEU A 167 -27.42 3.23 35.19
N LYS A 168 -27.96 3.79 36.29
CA LYS A 168 -28.73 3.06 37.30
C LYS A 168 -29.74 2.03 36.74
N PRO A 169 -30.54 2.30 35.69
CA PRO A 169 -31.48 1.30 35.18
C PRO A 169 -30.84 0.01 34.65
N PHE A 170 -29.61 0.08 34.12
CA PHE A 170 -28.86 -1.10 33.71
C PHE A 170 -28.35 -1.89 34.92
N ALA A 171 -27.80 -1.20 35.94
CA ALA A 171 -27.43 -1.82 37.22
C ALA A 171 -28.62 -2.50 37.91
N ASP A 172 -29.76 -1.81 37.98
CA ASP A 172 -30.98 -2.34 38.58
C ASP A 172 -31.45 -3.60 37.82
N TRP A 173 -31.29 -3.65 36.49
CA TRP A 173 -31.60 -4.84 35.70
C TRP A 173 -30.64 -6.00 36.02
N LEU A 174 -29.33 -5.76 36.08
CA LEU A 174 -28.33 -6.77 36.46
C LEU A 174 -28.60 -7.33 37.87
N PHE A 175 -28.82 -6.46 38.85
CA PHE A 175 -29.11 -6.86 40.22
C PHE A 175 -30.40 -7.70 40.34
N ASN A 176 -31.39 -7.47 39.47
CA ASN A 176 -32.59 -8.31 39.46
C ASN A 176 -32.36 -9.70 38.87
N LEU A 177 -31.37 -9.86 37.98
CA LEU A 177 -30.98 -11.17 37.44
C LEU A 177 -30.12 -11.96 38.43
N TYR A 178 -29.23 -11.27 39.13
CA TYR A 178 -28.22 -11.86 40.03
C TYR A 178 -28.22 -11.17 41.41
N PRO A 179 -29.31 -11.25 42.19
CA PRO A 179 -29.39 -10.56 43.48
C PRO A 179 -28.36 -11.06 44.51
N GLU A 180 -27.88 -12.30 44.35
CA GLU A 180 -26.83 -12.92 45.17
C GLU A 180 -25.46 -12.25 45.04
N ASP A 181 -25.18 -11.61 43.89
CA ASP A 181 -23.91 -10.93 43.63
C ASP A 181 -23.85 -9.54 44.28
N GLY A 182 -24.98 -9.08 44.85
CA GLY A 182 -25.12 -7.76 45.42
C GLY A 182 -25.29 -6.67 44.36
N TYR A 183 -25.60 -5.45 44.82
CA TYR A 183 -25.79 -4.33 43.90
C TYR A 183 -24.43 -3.86 43.33
N PRO A 184 -24.28 -3.70 42.01
CA PRO A 184 -23.03 -3.20 41.44
C PRO A 184 -22.81 -1.75 41.86
N GLU A 185 -21.85 -1.50 42.75
CA GLU A 185 -21.49 -0.15 43.20
C GLU A 185 -20.85 0.69 42.09
N PHE A 186 -20.23 0.01 41.13
CA PHE A 186 -19.56 0.60 39.98
C PHE A 186 -19.82 -0.25 38.73
N MET A 187 -20.00 0.41 37.59
CA MET A 187 -20.08 -0.23 36.29
C MET A 187 -19.08 0.45 35.36
N GLU A 188 -18.23 -0.36 34.75
CA GLU A 188 -17.24 0.13 33.79
C GLU A 188 -17.91 0.65 32.52
N SER A 189 -17.33 1.69 31.95
CA SER A 189 -17.74 2.17 30.64
C SER A 189 -17.12 1.30 29.56
N SER A 190 -17.91 0.91 28.57
CA SER A 190 -17.41 0.27 27.36
C SER A 190 -16.96 1.33 26.35
N ILE A 191 -15.86 1.06 25.64
CA ILE A 191 -15.36 1.92 24.56
C ILE A 191 -15.46 1.16 23.24
N TYR A 192 -16.10 1.78 22.26
CA TYR A 192 -16.29 1.21 20.93
C TYR A 192 -15.63 2.08 19.88
N LEU A 193 -14.62 1.54 19.20
CA LEU A 193 -13.98 2.21 18.06
C LEU A 193 -14.85 2.06 16.80
N VAL A 194 -15.15 3.18 16.16
CA VAL A 194 -15.98 3.26 14.95
C VAL A 194 -15.28 4.06 13.86
N ASN A 195 -15.58 3.74 12.60
CA ASN A 195 -15.02 4.40 11.42
C ASN A 195 -16.03 5.31 10.71
N ASP A 196 -17.11 5.67 11.40
CA ASP A 196 -18.11 6.57 10.86
C ASP A 196 -17.68 8.02 11.09
N GLU A 197 -17.93 8.88 10.12
CA GLU A 197 -17.93 10.33 10.31
C GLU A 197 -19.21 10.73 11.07
N ILE A 198 -19.06 11.34 12.25
CA ILE A 198 -20.18 11.62 13.16
C ILE A 198 -20.25 13.11 13.45
N ASP A 199 -21.02 13.83 12.63
CA ASP A 199 -21.31 15.25 12.86
C ASP A 199 -22.40 15.48 13.90
N ASP A 200 -23.43 14.62 13.91
CA ASP A 200 -24.54 14.63 14.87
C ASP A 200 -24.66 13.26 15.55
N LEU A 201 -24.13 13.20 16.78
CA LEU A 201 -24.13 11.99 17.61
C LEU A 201 -25.54 11.46 17.89
N GLU A 202 -26.52 12.32 18.12
CA GLU A 202 -27.89 11.91 18.46
C GLU A 202 -28.59 11.28 17.24
N ALA A 203 -28.42 11.88 16.06
CA ALA A 203 -28.97 11.33 14.82
C ALA A 203 -28.28 10.01 14.43
N TRP A 204 -26.97 9.92 14.63
CA TRP A 204 -26.20 8.71 14.39
C TRP A 204 -26.58 7.58 15.34
N LEU A 205 -26.69 7.86 16.65
CA LEU A 205 -27.07 6.87 17.66
C LEU A 205 -28.48 6.33 17.44
N LYS A 206 -29.46 7.15 17.02
CA LYS A 206 -30.81 6.64 16.68
C LYS A 206 -30.81 5.51 15.66
N LYS A 207 -29.81 5.45 14.78
CA LYS A 207 -29.66 4.40 13.77
C LYS A 207 -28.91 3.17 14.29
N LYS A 208 -28.07 3.31 15.34
CA LYS A 208 -27.14 2.27 15.79
C LYS A 208 -27.33 1.80 17.23
N PHE A 209 -28.19 2.45 18.02
CA PHE A 209 -28.31 2.22 19.47
C PHE A 209 -28.58 0.76 19.82
N ASP A 210 -29.41 0.05 19.06
CA ASP A 210 -29.79 -1.32 19.41
C ASP A 210 -28.59 -2.27 19.32
N LYS A 211 -27.63 -2.00 18.42
CA LYS A 211 -26.38 -2.77 18.36
C LYS A 211 -25.58 -2.59 19.65
N PHE A 212 -25.34 -1.34 20.09
CA PHE A 212 -24.64 -1.07 21.34
C PHE A 212 -25.38 -1.67 22.55
N PHE A 213 -26.71 -1.50 22.59
CA PHE A 213 -27.53 -2.06 23.67
C PHE A 213 -27.40 -3.60 23.73
N MET A 214 -27.46 -4.28 22.59
CA MET A 214 -27.28 -5.74 22.55
C MET A 214 -25.90 -6.19 23.01
N PHE A 215 -24.83 -5.48 22.59
CA PHE A 215 -23.47 -5.78 23.05
C PHE A 215 -23.33 -5.60 24.58
N GLU A 216 -23.85 -4.50 25.13
CA GLU A 216 -23.87 -4.29 26.58
C GLU A 216 -24.63 -5.39 27.31
N LEU A 217 -25.79 -5.83 26.81
CA LEU A 217 -26.56 -6.90 27.44
C LEU A 217 -25.83 -8.25 27.36
N GLU A 218 -25.24 -8.57 26.21
CA GLU A 218 -24.57 -9.85 25.95
C GLU A 218 -23.30 -10.04 26.76
N ASN A 219 -22.55 -8.95 27.00
CA ASN A 219 -21.34 -8.96 27.83
C ASN A 219 -21.63 -9.36 29.28
N TRP A 220 -22.84 -9.13 29.78
CA TRP A 220 -23.21 -9.46 31.16
C TRP A 220 -24.12 -10.68 31.27
N HIS A 221 -24.98 -10.92 30.28
CA HIS A 221 -25.95 -11.99 30.33
C HIS A 221 -26.29 -12.50 28.94
N THR A 222 -25.99 -13.76 28.64
CA THR A 222 -26.12 -14.31 27.28
C THR A 222 -27.54 -14.79 26.94
N PHE A 223 -28.42 -15.01 27.92
CA PHE A 223 -29.74 -15.57 27.69
C PHE A 223 -30.77 -14.51 27.26
N LYS A 224 -30.86 -14.31 25.93
CA LYS A 224 -31.63 -13.22 25.27
C LYS A 224 -33.12 -13.13 25.62
N LYS A 225 -33.73 -14.16 26.22
CA LYS A 225 -35.12 -14.12 26.67
C LYS A 225 -35.31 -13.26 27.91
N GLU A 226 -34.27 -13.10 28.73
CA GLU A 226 -34.28 -12.29 29.95
C GLU A 226 -33.82 -10.84 29.70
N TRP A 227 -33.42 -10.53 28.47
CA TRP A 227 -33.16 -9.17 28.03
C TRP A 227 -34.45 -8.35 27.96
N PRO A 228 -34.37 -7.01 28.05
CA PRO A 228 -35.48 -6.15 27.70
C PRO A 228 -35.96 -6.43 26.27
N GLN A 229 -37.24 -6.81 26.11
CA GLN A 229 -37.78 -7.22 24.80
C GLN A 229 -38.25 -6.06 23.92
N LYS A 230 -38.57 -4.90 24.50
CA LYS A 230 -39.06 -3.70 23.78
C LYS A 230 -38.02 -2.57 23.76
N ARG A 231 -36.77 -2.91 23.46
CA ARG A 231 -35.67 -1.94 23.37
C ARG A 231 -36.02 -0.89 22.32
N ASN A 232 -35.81 0.35 22.70
CA ASN A 232 -35.99 1.50 21.83
C ASN A 232 -34.99 2.58 22.27
N TYR A 233 -34.82 3.60 21.43
CA TYR A 233 -33.81 4.62 21.67
C TYR A 233 -34.04 5.41 22.98
N LYS A 234 -35.30 5.63 23.37
CA LYS A 234 -35.62 6.30 24.64
C LYS A 234 -35.13 5.48 25.82
N MET A 235 -35.36 4.17 25.79
CA MET A 235 -34.86 3.25 26.83
C MET A 235 -33.34 3.23 26.86
N PHE A 236 -32.68 3.16 25.70
CA PHE A 236 -31.22 3.20 25.61
C PHE A 236 -30.64 4.46 26.29
N LYS A 237 -31.18 5.65 26.02
CA LYS A 237 -30.75 6.90 26.69
C LYS A 237 -31.05 6.98 28.19
N GLN A 238 -32.00 6.19 28.68
CA GLN A 238 -32.25 6.08 30.12
C GLN A 238 -31.24 5.14 30.79
N TRP A 239 -30.76 4.15 30.05
CA TRP A 239 -29.90 3.08 30.54
C TRP A 239 -28.42 3.41 30.38
N PHE A 240 -28.06 4.25 29.42
CA PHE A 240 -26.69 4.59 29.11
C PHE A 240 -26.52 6.09 28.83
N GLN A 241 -25.42 6.64 29.32
CA GLN A 241 -24.86 7.89 28.85
C GLN A 241 -23.85 7.57 27.74
N VAL A 242 -23.88 8.31 26.63
CA VAL A 242 -22.99 8.07 25.50
C VAL A 242 -22.22 9.32 25.14
N GLU A 243 -20.91 9.18 24.96
CA GLU A 243 -19.98 10.25 24.60
C GLU A 243 -19.20 9.86 23.34
N LEU A 244 -18.80 10.86 22.56
CA LEU A 244 -17.97 10.71 21.36
C LEU A 244 -16.63 11.38 21.62
N SER A 245 -15.54 10.64 21.43
CA SER A 245 -14.20 11.20 21.26
C SER A 245 -13.73 10.98 19.84
N THR A 246 -13.41 12.06 19.14
CA THR A 246 -12.83 12.01 17.79
C THR A 246 -11.30 11.99 17.83
N MET A 247 -10.70 12.17 19.00
CA MET A 247 -9.26 12.15 19.19
C MET A 247 -8.89 10.92 20.03
N VAL A 248 -8.42 9.88 19.35
CA VAL A 248 -7.96 8.63 19.97
C VAL A 248 -6.48 8.48 19.65
N PHE A 249 -5.65 8.38 20.67
CA PHE A 249 -4.20 8.19 20.53
C PHE A 249 -3.82 6.82 21.07
N ASP A 250 -3.08 6.06 20.28
CA ASP A 250 -2.38 4.88 20.74
C ASP A 250 -1.03 5.32 21.30
N MET A 251 -0.79 5.02 22.57
CA MET A 251 0.45 5.36 23.27
C MET A 251 1.37 4.13 23.38
N GLU A 252 1.02 3.02 22.74
CA GLU A 252 1.81 1.80 22.76
C GLU A 252 2.74 1.72 21.56
N LYS A 253 3.87 1.02 21.74
CA LYS A 253 4.86 0.77 20.67
C LYS A 253 4.57 -0.46 19.84
N LYS A 254 3.42 -1.10 20.03
CA LYS A 254 3.04 -2.34 19.37
C LYS A 254 1.65 -2.18 18.77
N PRO A 255 1.38 -2.75 17.58
CA PRO A 255 0.07 -2.63 16.95
C PRO A 255 -1.07 -3.19 17.82
N VAL A 256 -2.21 -2.50 17.80
CA VAL A 256 -3.46 -3.00 18.39
C VAL A 256 -3.87 -4.30 17.70
N SER A 257 -4.09 -5.36 18.49
CA SER A 257 -4.61 -6.65 18.00
C SER A 257 -5.97 -6.96 18.61
N LYS A 258 -6.81 -7.68 17.86
CA LYS A 258 -8.12 -8.13 18.38
C LYS A 258 -7.92 -9.42 19.17
N SER A 259 -8.31 -9.43 20.43
CA SER A 259 -8.38 -10.65 21.23
C SER A 259 -9.41 -11.62 20.62
N GLN A 260 -9.09 -12.92 20.62
CA GLN A 260 -10.05 -13.98 20.32
C GLN A 260 -10.79 -14.47 21.57
N GLU A 261 -10.31 -14.09 22.76
CA GLU A 261 -10.96 -14.38 24.03
C GLU A 261 -11.86 -13.19 24.40
N LEU A 262 -13.16 -13.46 24.53
CA LEU A 262 -14.08 -12.61 25.28
C LEU A 262 -13.83 -12.90 26.76
N PHE A 263 -13.77 -11.86 27.59
CA PHE A 263 -13.62 -11.98 29.05
C PHE A 263 -14.68 -12.91 29.66
#